data_AF-D8LU43-F1
#
_entry.id   AF-D8LU43-F1
#
_cell.length_a   1.000
_cell.length_b   1.000
_cell.length_c   1.000
_cell.angle_alpha   90.00
_cell.angle_beta   90.00
_cell.angle_gamma   90.00
#
_symmetry.space_group_name_H-M   'P 1'
#
loop_
_entity.id
_entity.type
_entity.pdbx_description
1 polymer ?
#
loop_
_entity_poly.entity_id
_entity_poly.type
_entity_poly.pdbx_seq_one_letter_code
_entity_poly.pdbx_strand_id
1 'polypeptide(L)'
;MGDAASDAQERGLAALERARALDKAGKIQEAAVLYKEHVACFKTAMRAPNLSGGMRKLLSDSIEEWQKRVAQIEPQQQGGVGGMPDYFADLPEAPTTKPVSRPSSRAGASRGATSAAGASSSGGHAKAEEDEKKGNSALTTAMDLHERGRRTSWAQAGEKDKALAAYTQAAECYFAALAALKQQAGARGGEETSAKDIEARLTTKLKDAMSRAEDIKGVVKATPATPTQQQQPRKSVGHPRSPARPSQGELSSEEVMVLRDSSTINGKLFLPWIEQDLQETFAFNKPWTDPDGLLSLSEPQREKLVGWSRPSQVMPGEPRMINNVNPYSIKQDLITDCSFVASLCIASAFERRFHKQLITGIIYPQDARRMPVYNPAGKYLVKLTVNGVSRKVVVDDLLPTGGKGRLLCSASADKSELWVSIIEKAYLKVNGGYDFPGSNSGIDLFALTGWLPEQILFEEHRPPKGHTSARRAQPLDNYETAERVWQRLLSAHRFGDCLITVATSADLYWLRMHDKQILIFACKGCVLVLLYVLPSSRCCWASRFDVPGVVLG
;
A
#
# COMPACT_ATOMS: atom_id res chain seq x y z
N MET A 1 5.78 -20.34 -15.94
CA MET A 1 5.40 -21.68 -15.41
C MET A 1 6.30 -22.15 -14.28
N GLY A 2 7.59 -21.76 -14.19
CA GLY A 2 8.39 -22.06 -12.98
C GLY A 2 7.90 -21.27 -11.76
N ASP A 3 7.39 -20.07 -12.01
CA ASP A 3 7.01 -19.02 -11.06
C ASP A 3 5.94 -19.53 -10.08
N ALA A 4 4.81 -20.03 -10.59
CA ALA A 4 3.71 -20.55 -9.77
C ALA A 4 4.10 -21.73 -8.85
N ALA A 5 5.18 -22.46 -9.15
CA ALA A 5 5.72 -23.49 -8.25
C ALA A 5 6.57 -22.87 -7.13
N SER A 6 7.35 -21.83 -7.45
CA SER A 6 8.11 -21.02 -6.49
C SER A 6 7.17 -20.29 -5.52
N ASP A 7 6.12 -19.63 -6.04
CA ASP A 7 5.14 -18.90 -5.25
C ASP A 7 4.40 -19.82 -4.26
N ALA A 8 4.04 -21.03 -4.71
CA ALA A 8 3.44 -22.05 -3.85
C ALA A 8 4.40 -22.54 -2.75
N GLN A 9 5.70 -22.65 -3.05
CA GLN A 9 6.72 -23.01 -2.06
C GLN A 9 6.94 -21.88 -1.05
N GLU A 10 7.09 -20.62 -1.48
CA GLU A 10 7.29 -19.50 -0.54
C GLU A 10 6.06 -19.28 0.35
N ARG A 11 4.84 -19.30 -0.22
CA ARG A 11 3.60 -19.19 0.58
C ARG A 11 3.47 -20.33 1.59
N GLY A 12 3.78 -21.56 1.18
CA GLY A 12 3.77 -22.72 2.08
C GLY A 12 4.79 -22.61 3.21
N LEU A 13 5.99 -22.07 2.94
CA LEU A 13 7.02 -21.82 3.97
C LEU A 13 6.59 -20.70 4.93
N ALA A 14 6.04 -19.60 4.41
CA ALA A 14 5.56 -18.48 5.24
C ALA A 14 4.38 -18.89 6.14
N ALA A 15 3.48 -19.75 5.67
CA ALA A 15 2.42 -20.35 6.48
C ALA A 15 3.00 -21.21 7.62
N LEU A 16 4.01 -22.04 7.34
CA LEU A 16 4.66 -22.89 8.33
C LEU A 16 5.43 -22.09 9.41
N GLU A 17 6.15 -21.04 9.03
CA GLU A 17 6.83 -20.14 9.99
C GLU A 17 5.82 -19.53 10.98
N ARG A 18 4.68 -19.06 10.48
CA ARG A 18 3.59 -18.49 11.31
C ARG A 18 2.91 -19.56 12.17
N ALA A 19 2.61 -20.73 11.60
CA ALA A 19 1.99 -21.84 12.33
C ALA A 19 2.82 -22.26 13.54
N ARG A 20 4.13 -22.44 13.36
CA ARG A 20 5.07 -22.78 14.44
C ARG A 20 5.16 -21.70 15.52
N ALA A 21 5.03 -20.42 15.16
CA ALA A 21 4.99 -19.32 16.12
C ALA A 21 3.72 -19.35 16.98
N LEU A 22 2.55 -19.64 16.38
CA LEU A 22 1.27 -19.77 17.07
C LEU A 22 1.21 -21.02 17.96
N ASP A 23 1.72 -22.16 17.48
CA ASP A 23 1.83 -23.42 18.23
C ASP A 23 2.69 -23.23 19.49
N LYS A 24 3.86 -22.57 19.34
CA LYS A 24 4.73 -22.17 20.46
C LYS A 24 4.08 -21.17 21.42
N ALA A 25 3.14 -20.36 20.94
CA ALA A 25 2.36 -19.42 21.76
C ALA A 25 1.10 -20.04 22.40
N GLY A 26 0.88 -21.35 22.25
CA GLY A 26 -0.30 -22.04 22.77
C GLY A 26 -1.60 -21.79 21.99
N LYS A 27 -1.54 -21.08 20.86
CA LYS A 27 -2.67 -20.82 19.94
C LYS A 27 -2.86 -21.99 18.98
N ILE A 28 -3.05 -23.19 19.54
CA ILE A 28 -2.92 -24.47 18.81
C ILE A 28 -3.94 -24.60 17.65
N GLN A 29 -5.17 -24.11 17.84
CA GLN A 29 -6.20 -24.15 16.78
C GLN A 29 -5.91 -23.17 15.63
N GLU A 30 -5.40 -21.96 15.92
CA GLU A 30 -4.94 -21.02 14.88
C GLU A 30 -3.75 -21.58 14.11
N ALA A 31 -2.84 -22.30 14.81
CA ALA A 31 -1.73 -22.99 14.18
C ALA A 31 -2.20 -24.11 13.23
N ALA A 32 -3.24 -24.88 13.59
CA ALA A 32 -3.78 -25.94 12.73
C ALA A 32 -4.28 -25.43 11.37
N VAL A 33 -4.91 -24.26 11.33
CA VAL A 33 -5.36 -23.62 10.07
C VAL A 33 -4.16 -23.31 9.16
N LEU A 34 -3.08 -22.76 9.71
CA LEU A 34 -1.88 -22.44 8.93
C LEU A 34 -1.03 -23.68 8.56
N TYR A 35 -1.03 -24.73 9.38
CA TYR A 35 -0.48 -26.04 9.00
C TYR A 35 -1.27 -26.67 7.83
N LYS A 36 -2.60 -26.50 7.79
CA LYS A 36 -3.44 -26.90 6.64
C LYS A 36 -3.12 -26.08 5.38
N GLU A 37 -2.92 -24.77 5.49
CA GLU A 37 -2.49 -23.91 4.37
C GLU A 37 -1.12 -24.37 3.82
N HIS A 38 -0.14 -24.59 4.70
CA HIS A 38 1.18 -25.12 4.33
C HIS A 38 1.07 -26.43 3.51
N VAL A 39 0.30 -27.40 4.01
CA VAL A 39 0.08 -28.68 3.34
C VAL A 39 -0.60 -28.52 1.97
N ALA A 40 -1.56 -27.61 1.83
CA ALA A 40 -2.23 -27.33 0.56
C ALA A 40 -1.27 -26.68 -0.46
N CYS A 41 -0.47 -25.71 -0.04
CA CYS A 41 0.58 -25.08 -0.84
C CYS A 41 1.61 -26.10 -1.32
N PHE A 42 2.13 -26.96 -0.43
CA PHE A 42 3.15 -27.95 -0.79
C PHE A 42 2.60 -29.07 -1.69
N LYS A 43 1.35 -29.51 -1.49
CA LYS A 43 0.66 -30.43 -2.42
C LYS A 43 0.43 -29.81 -3.80
N THR A 44 0.33 -28.49 -3.88
CA THR A 44 0.25 -27.77 -5.16
C THR A 44 1.64 -27.70 -5.84
N ALA A 45 2.69 -27.38 -5.09
CA ALA A 45 4.07 -27.38 -5.60
C ALA A 45 4.53 -28.76 -6.12
N MET A 46 4.12 -29.86 -5.48
CA MET A 46 4.41 -31.23 -5.93
C MET A 46 3.86 -31.57 -7.32
N ARG A 47 2.88 -30.81 -7.84
CA ARG A 47 2.28 -31.03 -9.17
C ARG A 47 3.12 -30.47 -10.32
N ALA A 48 4.13 -29.63 -10.05
CA ALA A 48 4.97 -29.08 -11.10
C ALA A 48 5.86 -30.18 -11.74
N PRO A 49 5.94 -30.27 -13.08
CA PRO A 49 6.55 -31.41 -13.76
C PRO A 49 8.06 -31.52 -13.48
N ASN A 50 8.76 -30.39 -13.40
CA ASN A 50 10.22 -30.33 -13.43
C ASN A 50 10.90 -30.46 -12.05
N LEU A 51 10.19 -30.94 -11.01
CA LEU A 51 10.80 -31.15 -9.69
C LEU A 51 11.78 -32.33 -9.68
N SER A 52 13.00 -32.09 -9.18
CA SER A 52 14.00 -33.12 -8.91
C SER A 52 13.54 -34.10 -7.82
N GLY A 53 14.03 -35.35 -7.87
CA GLY A 53 13.63 -36.40 -6.93
C GLY A 53 13.88 -36.05 -5.46
N GLY A 54 15.00 -35.37 -5.16
CA GLY A 54 15.29 -34.87 -3.81
C GLY A 54 14.29 -33.82 -3.33
N MET A 55 13.89 -32.89 -4.20
CA MET A 55 12.87 -31.88 -3.87
C MET A 55 11.48 -32.52 -3.67
N ARG A 56 11.11 -33.50 -4.50
CA ARG A 56 9.85 -34.26 -4.32
C ARG A 56 9.81 -34.96 -2.96
N LYS A 57 10.93 -35.57 -2.54
CA LYS A 57 11.01 -36.21 -1.22
C LYS A 57 10.85 -35.20 -0.08
N LEU A 58 11.62 -34.09 -0.10
CA LEU A 58 11.54 -33.06 0.95
C LEU A 58 10.13 -32.46 1.11
N LEU A 59 9.39 -32.28 0.01
CA LEU A 59 7.99 -31.85 0.08
C LEU A 59 7.09 -32.94 0.67
N SER A 60 7.27 -34.21 0.31
CA SER A 60 6.48 -35.33 0.85
C SER A 60 6.71 -35.50 2.36
N ASP A 61 7.97 -35.55 2.79
CA ASP A 61 8.37 -35.68 4.19
C ASP A 61 7.76 -34.54 5.05
N SER A 62 7.77 -33.29 4.54
CA SER A 62 7.15 -32.12 5.18
C SER A 62 5.61 -32.22 5.21
N ILE A 63 4.98 -32.66 4.13
CA ILE A 63 3.51 -32.85 4.07
C ILE A 63 3.06 -33.87 5.12
N GLU A 64 3.76 -34.99 5.25
CA GLU A 64 3.44 -36.03 6.23
C GLU A 64 3.64 -35.55 7.68
N GLU A 65 4.73 -34.82 7.96
CA GLU A 65 5.00 -34.20 9.27
C GLU A 65 3.83 -33.29 9.72
N TRP A 66 3.44 -32.33 8.89
CA TRP A 66 2.45 -31.32 9.28
C TRP A 66 1.00 -31.80 9.16
N GLN A 67 0.71 -32.77 8.28
CA GLN A 67 -0.57 -33.51 8.35
C GLN A 67 -0.71 -34.29 9.66
N LYS A 68 0.37 -34.95 10.12
CA LYS A 68 0.38 -35.69 11.38
C LYS A 68 0.26 -34.74 12.59
N ARG A 69 0.85 -33.54 12.54
CA ARG A 69 0.65 -32.50 13.55
C ARG A 69 -0.81 -32.02 13.60
N VAL A 70 -1.43 -31.74 12.46
CA VAL A 70 -2.86 -31.35 12.40
C VAL A 70 -3.77 -32.44 12.97
N ALA A 71 -3.54 -33.70 12.62
CA ALA A 71 -4.32 -34.83 13.15
C ALA A 71 -4.18 -35.03 14.68
N GLN A 72 -3.13 -34.49 15.31
CA GLN A 72 -2.97 -34.45 16.77
C GLN A 72 -3.67 -33.25 17.43
N ILE A 73 -4.02 -32.21 16.66
CA ILE A 73 -4.67 -30.99 17.15
C ILE A 73 -6.20 -31.06 17.02
N GLU A 74 -6.71 -31.91 16.13
CA GLU A 74 -8.14 -32.05 15.83
C GLU A 74 -8.81 -33.37 16.28
N PRO A 75 -8.58 -33.91 17.50
CA PRO A 75 -9.50 -34.89 18.06
C PRO A 75 -10.82 -34.19 18.43
N GLN A 76 -11.95 -34.75 17.94
CA GLN A 76 -13.33 -34.38 18.28
C GLN A 76 -13.90 -33.06 17.69
N GLN A 77 -14.06 -33.01 16.36
CA GLN A 77 -15.21 -32.33 15.71
C GLN A 77 -15.97 -33.25 14.73
N GLN A 78 -16.12 -34.53 15.11
CA GLN A 78 -17.09 -35.45 14.47
C GLN A 78 -18.08 -35.90 15.54
N GLY A 79 -19.27 -35.28 15.55
CA GLY A 79 -20.28 -35.47 16.60
C GLY A 79 -21.34 -34.37 16.58
N GLY A 80 -22.01 -34.19 15.43
CA GLY A 80 -22.93 -33.04 15.24
C GLY A 80 -23.80 -33.10 13.98
N VAL A 81 -24.06 -34.29 13.44
CA VAL A 81 -25.03 -34.49 12.33
C VAL A 81 -26.24 -35.21 12.90
N GLY A 82 -27.41 -34.57 12.86
CA GLY A 82 -28.67 -35.18 13.28
C GLY A 82 -29.16 -36.20 12.25
N GLY A 83 -28.95 -37.48 12.53
CA GLY A 83 -29.51 -38.61 11.78
C GLY A 83 -30.31 -39.53 12.70
N MET A 84 -31.52 -39.90 12.28
CA MET A 84 -32.39 -40.88 12.95
C MET A 84 -32.21 -42.28 12.29
N PRO A 85 -32.77 -43.38 12.83
CA PRO A 85 -31.97 -44.34 13.60
C PRO A 85 -32.01 -45.78 13.06
N ASP A 86 -31.17 -46.65 13.63
CA ASP A 86 -31.48 -48.02 14.10
C ASP A 86 -30.24 -48.56 14.85
N TYR A 87 -30.31 -49.18 16.04
CA TYR A 87 -31.00 -50.39 16.55
C TYR A 87 -30.22 -51.71 16.33
N PHE A 88 -29.78 -52.28 17.47
CA PHE A 88 -29.18 -53.60 17.70
C PHE A 88 -27.74 -53.91 17.23
N ALA A 89 -27.11 -54.84 17.97
CA ALA A 89 -25.77 -55.44 17.89
C ALA A 89 -24.55 -54.61 18.35
N ASP A 90 -23.71 -55.02 19.32
CA ASP A 90 -23.81 -55.88 20.53
C ASP A 90 -22.50 -55.71 21.37
N LEU A 91 -22.43 -56.23 22.61
CA LEU A 91 -21.25 -56.21 23.54
C LEU A 91 -20.42 -57.53 23.42
N PRO A 92 -19.24 -57.79 24.08
CA PRO A 92 -18.59 -57.14 25.25
C PRO A 92 -17.01 -56.98 25.17
N GLU A 93 -16.23 -57.31 26.24
CA GLU A 93 -15.00 -56.61 26.70
C GLU A 93 -13.62 -57.37 26.69
N ALA A 94 -12.50 -56.61 26.84
CA ALA A 94 -11.28 -56.88 27.69
C ALA A 94 -10.21 -57.99 27.32
N PRO A 95 -9.02 -58.13 27.99
CA PRO A 95 -7.96 -57.13 28.33
C PRO A 95 -6.44 -57.61 28.33
N THR A 96 -5.47 -56.71 28.65
CA THR A 96 -4.02 -56.91 29.11
C THR A 96 -2.93 -57.34 28.08
N THR A 97 -1.58 -57.28 28.27
CA THR A 97 -0.60 -57.15 29.41
C THR A 97 0.64 -56.19 29.12
N LYS A 98 1.84 -56.40 29.74
CA LYS A 98 3.05 -55.50 29.88
C LYS A 98 4.35 -56.37 30.08
N PRO A 99 5.62 -55.94 30.41
CA PRO A 99 6.24 -54.63 30.79
C PRO A 99 7.72 -54.35 30.26
N VAL A 100 8.54 -53.54 30.97
CA VAL A 100 10.04 -53.26 30.87
C VAL A 100 10.59 -52.57 29.56
N SER A 101 11.86 -52.11 29.39
CA SER A 101 13.19 -52.27 30.07
C SER A 101 14.16 -51.04 29.97
N ARG A 102 15.45 -51.16 30.37
CA ARG A 102 16.58 -50.15 30.38
C ARG A 102 17.97 -50.86 30.54
N PRO A 103 19.17 -50.23 30.70
CA PRO A 103 19.68 -48.85 30.48
C PRO A 103 21.02 -48.76 29.67
N SER A 104 21.70 -47.60 29.59
CA SER A 104 22.88 -47.28 30.44
C SER A 104 23.23 -45.75 30.49
N SER A 105 24.52 -45.33 30.56
CA SER A 105 24.95 -43.93 30.86
C SER A 105 26.46 -43.62 30.71
N ARG A 106 26.83 -42.31 30.76
CA ARG A 106 28.16 -41.64 31.03
C ARG A 106 29.05 -41.23 29.83
N ALA A 107 30.00 -40.26 29.92
CA ALA A 107 30.12 -38.99 30.70
C ALA A 107 31.43 -38.19 30.38
N GLY A 108 31.39 -36.83 30.38
CA GLY A 108 32.56 -35.89 30.54
C GLY A 108 33.53 -35.68 29.34
N ALA A 109 34.50 -34.74 29.34
CA ALA A 109 34.66 -33.44 30.06
C ALA A 109 35.82 -32.53 29.52
N SER A 110 35.63 -31.19 29.55
CA SER A 110 36.61 -30.09 29.79
C SER A 110 37.75 -29.61 28.83
N ARG A 111 37.79 -28.26 28.65
CA ARG A 111 38.93 -27.27 28.72
C ARG A 111 39.92 -26.93 27.57
N GLY A 112 39.86 -25.64 27.15
CA GLY A 112 41.01 -24.69 26.93
C GLY A 112 41.70 -24.63 25.54
N ALA A 113 42.53 -23.63 25.18
CA ALA A 113 42.67 -22.20 25.59
C ALA A 113 43.71 -21.46 24.67
N THR A 114 43.76 -20.10 24.68
CA THR A 114 44.82 -19.21 24.11
C THR A 114 45.05 -19.20 22.57
N SER A 115 45.95 -18.36 22.01
CA SER A 115 45.83 -16.90 21.76
C SER A 115 47.04 -16.34 20.97
N ALA A 116 46.86 -15.43 20.01
CA ALA A 116 47.96 -14.63 19.42
C ALA A 116 47.45 -13.34 18.75
N ALA A 117 48.34 -12.35 18.58
CA ALA A 117 48.09 -11.10 17.84
C ALA A 117 49.32 -10.71 16.99
N GLY A 118 49.12 -9.88 15.96
CA GLY A 118 50.17 -9.35 15.09
C GLY A 118 49.69 -8.07 14.39
N ALA A 119 50.60 -7.17 13.99
CA ALA A 119 50.24 -5.80 13.62
C ALA A 119 51.12 -5.17 12.52
N SER A 120 50.69 -3.99 12.06
CA SER A 120 51.38 -2.97 11.23
C SER A 120 51.26 -3.05 9.69
N SER A 121 50.73 -1.98 9.10
CA SER A 121 50.80 -1.60 7.67
C SER A 121 50.30 -0.15 7.41
N SER A 122 50.58 0.78 8.33
CA SER A 122 49.90 2.10 8.40
C SER A 122 50.20 3.11 7.27
N GLY A 123 51.24 2.92 6.47
CA GLY A 123 51.66 3.89 5.45
C GLY A 123 50.78 3.94 4.19
N GLY A 124 50.26 2.79 3.72
CA GLY A 124 49.51 2.72 2.46
C GLY A 124 48.06 3.22 2.57
N HIS A 125 47.46 3.07 3.74
CA HIS A 125 46.04 3.39 3.95
C HIS A 125 45.72 4.87 3.81
N ALA A 126 46.55 5.77 4.34
CA ALA A 126 46.27 7.21 4.36
C ALA A 126 46.07 7.80 2.96
N LYS A 127 46.91 7.42 1.99
CA LYS A 127 46.80 7.90 0.60
C LYS A 127 45.58 7.32 -0.11
N ALA A 128 45.32 6.02 0.05
CA ALA A 128 44.15 5.37 -0.53
C ALA A 128 42.83 5.96 0.00
N GLU A 129 42.77 6.29 1.30
CA GLU A 129 41.61 6.93 1.94
C GLU A 129 41.42 8.39 1.48
N GLU A 130 42.50 9.12 1.21
CA GLU A 130 42.43 10.48 0.64
C GLU A 130 41.91 10.46 -0.81
N ASP A 131 42.40 9.53 -1.63
CA ASP A 131 41.99 9.39 -3.03
C ASP A 131 40.56 8.81 -3.17
N GLU A 132 40.13 7.94 -2.24
CA GLU A 132 38.72 7.51 -2.12
C GLU A 132 37.78 8.68 -1.77
N LYS A 133 38.18 9.55 -0.83
CA LYS A 133 37.41 10.77 -0.50
C LYS A 133 37.29 11.72 -1.70
N LYS A 134 38.35 11.87 -2.50
CA LYS A 134 38.32 12.65 -3.76
C LYS A 134 37.34 12.03 -4.76
N GLY A 135 37.39 10.72 -4.98
CA GLY A 135 36.48 10.00 -5.89
C GLY A 135 35.01 10.14 -5.50
N ASN A 136 34.69 9.95 -4.22
CA ASN A 136 33.33 10.11 -3.70
C ASN A 136 32.83 11.56 -3.79
N SER A 137 33.69 12.55 -3.49
CA SER A 137 33.38 13.98 -3.64
C SER A 137 33.12 14.37 -5.11
N ALA A 138 33.94 13.87 -6.05
CA ALA A 138 33.75 14.08 -7.48
C ALA A 138 32.42 13.49 -7.96
N LEU A 139 32.06 12.27 -7.51
CA LEU A 139 30.78 11.64 -7.86
C LEU A 139 29.57 12.42 -7.32
N THR A 140 29.60 12.89 -6.07
CA THR A 140 28.54 13.74 -5.51
C THR A 140 28.37 15.03 -6.32
N THR A 141 29.49 15.66 -6.67
CA THR A 141 29.52 16.90 -7.48
C THR A 141 28.98 16.65 -8.90
N ALA A 142 29.33 15.53 -9.53
CA ALA A 142 28.83 15.13 -10.85
C ALA A 142 27.30 14.95 -10.88
N MET A 143 26.72 14.36 -9.83
CA MET A 143 25.28 14.17 -9.73
C MET A 143 24.52 15.49 -9.58
N ASP A 144 25.01 16.41 -8.74
CA ASP A 144 24.38 17.72 -8.54
C ASP A 144 24.52 18.64 -9.77
N LEU A 145 25.68 18.66 -10.43
CA LEU A 145 25.87 19.40 -11.69
C LEU A 145 24.94 18.88 -12.80
N HIS A 146 24.82 17.56 -12.94
CA HIS A 146 23.91 16.94 -13.91
C HIS A 146 22.44 17.29 -13.59
N GLU A 147 22.05 17.28 -12.32
CA GLU A 147 20.69 17.65 -11.89
C GLU A 147 20.40 19.15 -12.14
N ARG A 148 21.38 20.04 -11.92
CA ARG A 148 21.30 21.46 -12.30
C ARG A 148 21.17 21.65 -13.81
N GLY A 149 21.90 20.86 -14.61
CA GLY A 149 21.76 20.81 -16.06
C GLY A 149 20.36 20.39 -16.51
N ARG A 150 19.71 19.47 -15.78
CA ARG A 150 18.34 19.01 -16.08
C ARG A 150 17.26 20.01 -15.71
N ARG A 151 17.48 20.84 -14.68
CA ARG A 151 16.52 21.86 -14.21
C ARG A 151 16.61 23.19 -14.97
N THR A 152 17.74 23.48 -15.60
CA THR A 152 17.94 24.71 -16.39
C THR A 152 17.15 24.66 -17.70
N SER A 153 16.22 25.61 -17.90
CA SER A 153 15.33 25.61 -19.08
C SER A 153 16.03 26.26 -20.28
N TRP A 154 16.88 25.48 -20.96
CA TRP A 154 17.70 25.91 -22.11
C TRP A 154 16.90 26.40 -23.35
N ALA A 155 15.56 26.33 -23.31
CA ALA A 155 14.68 26.97 -24.27
C ALA A 155 14.55 28.50 -24.06
N GLN A 156 15.02 29.04 -22.94
CA GLN A 156 15.05 30.48 -22.65
C GLN A 156 16.41 31.10 -22.99
N ALA A 157 16.40 32.34 -23.49
CA ALA A 157 17.62 33.06 -23.89
C ALA A 157 18.54 33.33 -22.68
N GLY A 158 19.83 33.02 -22.81
CA GLY A 158 20.85 33.20 -21.74
C GLY A 158 20.90 32.09 -20.68
N GLU A 159 19.96 31.15 -20.67
CA GLU A 159 19.99 29.95 -19.81
C GLU A 159 20.82 28.81 -20.45
N LYS A 160 20.92 28.81 -21.79
CA LYS A 160 21.56 27.76 -22.59
C LYS A 160 23.02 27.48 -22.20
N ASP A 161 23.83 28.52 -22.02
CA ASP A 161 25.25 28.36 -21.72
C ASP A 161 25.48 27.87 -20.29
N LYS A 162 24.57 28.20 -19.36
CA LYS A 162 24.56 27.65 -17.98
C LYS A 162 24.28 26.15 -17.99
N ALA A 163 23.28 25.72 -18.77
CA ALA A 163 22.96 24.30 -18.93
C ALA A 163 24.13 23.54 -19.57
N LEU A 164 24.75 24.11 -20.60
CA LEU A 164 25.88 23.51 -21.30
C LEU A 164 27.13 23.38 -20.41
N ALA A 165 27.43 24.42 -19.62
CA ALA A 165 28.50 24.39 -18.63
C ALA A 165 28.25 23.33 -17.55
N ALA A 166 27.02 23.25 -17.03
CA ALA A 166 26.65 22.26 -16.00
C ALA A 166 26.79 20.81 -16.48
N TYR A 167 26.34 20.48 -17.71
CA TYR A 167 26.53 19.14 -18.27
C TYR A 167 28.00 18.83 -18.60
N THR A 168 28.78 19.82 -19.05
CA THR A 168 30.21 19.63 -19.33
C THR A 168 31.00 19.35 -18.04
N GLN A 169 30.81 20.16 -17.01
CA GLN A 169 31.42 19.96 -15.69
C GLN A 169 30.96 18.66 -15.03
N ALA A 170 29.70 18.25 -15.23
CA ALA A 170 29.22 16.95 -14.77
C ALA A 170 29.96 15.78 -15.45
N ALA A 171 30.17 15.86 -16.77
CA ALA A 171 30.92 14.85 -17.52
C ALA A 171 32.38 14.76 -17.05
N GLU A 172 33.05 15.90 -16.84
CA GLU A 172 34.41 15.96 -16.25
C GLU A 172 34.46 15.29 -14.88
N CYS A 173 33.49 15.55 -14.00
CA CYS A 173 33.41 14.93 -12.68
C CYS A 173 33.11 13.41 -12.74
N TYR A 174 32.29 12.95 -13.70
CA TYR A 174 32.09 11.51 -13.94
C TYR A 174 33.36 10.83 -14.49
N PHE A 175 34.11 11.49 -15.37
CA PHE A 175 35.43 11.00 -15.83
C PHE A 175 36.42 10.89 -14.67
N ALA A 176 36.48 11.88 -13.78
CA ALA A 176 37.34 11.85 -12.59
C ALA A 176 36.97 10.71 -11.63
N ALA A 177 35.68 10.47 -11.39
CA ALA A 177 35.21 9.35 -10.57
C ALA A 177 35.55 7.98 -11.21
N LEU A 178 35.42 7.84 -12.53
CA LEU A 178 35.83 6.64 -13.26
C LEU A 178 37.35 6.40 -13.21
N ALA A 179 38.16 7.47 -13.27
CA ALA A 179 39.62 7.36 -13.17
C ALA A 179 40.07 6.90 -11.77
N ALA A 180 39.46 7.45 -10.70
CA ALA A 180 39.74 7.03 -9.33
C ALA A 180 39.39 5.55 -9.10
N LEU A 181 38.22 5.11 -9.57
CA LEU A 181 37.77 3.71 -9.46
C LEU A 181 38.72 2.73 -10.17
N LYS A 182 39.27 3.11 -11.33
CA LYS A 182 40.26 2.29 -12.04
C LYS A 182 41.62 2.22 -11.36
N GLN A 183 42.04 3.31 -10.69
CA GLN A 183 43.25 3.29 -9.86
C GLN A 183 43.09 2.38 -8.63
N GLN A 184 41.90 2.35 -8.02
CA GLN A 184 41.59 1.44 -6.91
C GLN A 184 41.57 -0.04 -7.34
N ALA A 185 41.01 -0.35 -8.51
CA ALA A 185 40.98 -1.70 -9.06
C ALA A 185 42.38 -2.31 -9.26
N GLY A 186 43.38 -1.48 -9.61
CA GLY A 186 44.78 -1.91 -9.72
C GLY A 186 45.48 -2.25 -8.39
N ALA A 187 44.88 -1.89 -7.25
CA ALA A 187 45.47 -2.06 -5.92
C ALA A 187 44.83 -3.19 -5.07
N ARG A 188 43.70 -3.77 -5.51
CA ARG A 188 43.00 -4.86 -4.81
C ARG A 188 42.50 -5.93 -5.77
N GLY A 189 43.31 -6.97 -5.99
CA GLY A 189 42.83 -8.20 -6.62
C GLY A 189 41.88 -8.96 -5.68
N GLY A 190 40.57 -8.85 -5.89
CA GLY A 190 39.58 -9.56 -5.07
C GLY A 190 38.10 -9.36 -5.43
N GLU A 191 37.68 -8.16 -5.88
CA GLU A 191 36.24 -7.81 -6.01
C GLU A 191 35.86 -7.32 -7.42
N GLU A 192 36.17 -8.13 -8.46
CA GLU A 192 35.96 -7.74 -9.86
C GLU A 192 34.50 -7.44 -10.25
N THR A 193 33.51 -8.13 -9.67
CA THR A 193 32.10 -8.00 -10.10
C THR A 193 31.49 -6.66 -9.71
N SER A 194 31.55 -6.30 -8.43
CA SER A 194 30.95 -5.05 -7.94
C SER A 194 31.60 -3.81 -8.56
N ALA A 195 32.92 -3.83 -8.77
CA ALA A 195 33.63 -2.75 -9.45
C ALA A 195 33.17 -2.55 -10.91
N LYS A 196 32.94 -3.65 -11.66
CA LYS A 196 32.45 -3.60 -13.05
C LYS A 196 31.02 -3.06 -13.15
N ASP A 197 30.15 -3.41 -12.21
CA ASP A 197 28.78 -2.87 -12.16
C ASP A 197 28.76 -1.35 -11.88
N ILE A 198 29.64 -0.87 -11.00
CA ILE A 198 29.78 0.56 -10.72
C ILE A 198 30.39 1.29 -11.94
N GLU A 199 31.42 0.73 -12.60
CA GLU A 199 31.98 1.28 -13.84
C GLU A 199 30.91 1.40 -14.93
N ALA A 200 30.08 0.37 -15.14
CA ALA A 200 29.00 0.38 -16.12
C ALA A 200 27.95 1.47 -15.84
N ARG A 201 27.54 1.63 -14.57
CA ARG A 201 26.58 2.67 -14.14
C ARG A 201 27.15 4.08 -14.29
N LEU A 202 28.42 4.31 -13.94
CA LEU A 202 29.09 5.59 -14.12
C LEU A 202 29.29 5.93 -15.61
N THR A 203 29.72 4.97 -16.41
CA THR A 203 29.87 5.10 -17.88
C THR A 203 28.53 5.44 -18.55
N THR A 204 27.42 4.89 -18.05
CA THR A 204 26.07 5.20 -18.56
C THR A 204 25.68 6.65 -18.24
N LYS A 205 25.91 7.13 -17.01
CA LYS A 205 25.64 8.54 -16.64
C LYS A 205 26.53 9.54 -17.38
N LEU A 206 27.78 9.18 -17.65
CA LEU A 206 28.69 9.97 -18.46
C LEU A 206 28.20 10.11 -19.90
N LYS A 207 27.74 9.01 -20.53
CA LYS A 207 27.15 9.03 -21.87
C LYS A 207 25.91 9.91 -21.97
N ASP A 208 24.99 9.83 -21.01
CA ASP A 208 23.81 10.73 -20.96
C ASP A 208 24.24 12.20 -20.80
N ALA A 209 25.15 12.51 -19.86
CA ALA A 209 25.64 13.89 -19.67
C ALA A 209 26.28 14.48 -20.95
N MET A 210 27.07 13.69 -21.70
CA MET A 210 27.64 14.12 -22.97
C MET A 210 26.56 14.28 -24.06
N SER A 211 25.64 13.31 -24.18
CA SER A 211 24.51 13.39 -25.13
C SER A 211 23.67 14.66 -24.91
N ARG A 212 23.41 15.05 -23.64
CA ARG A 212 22.68 16.31 -23.34
C ARG A 212 23.48 17.56 -23.71
N ALA A 213 24.79 17.55 -23.53
CA ALA A 213 25.64 18.64 -24.00
C ALA A 213 25.66 18.73 -25.54
N GLU A 214 25.59 17.60 -26.24
CA GLU A 214 25.51 17.52 -27.70
C GLU A 214 24.14 17.93 -28.26
N ASP A 215 23.03 17.51 -27.64
CA ASP A 215 21.66 18.00 -27.95
C ASP A 215 21.63 19.54 -27.94
N ILE A 216 22.14 20.14 -26.86
CA ILE A 216 22.17 21.59 -26.65
C ILE A 216 23.06 22.29 -27.70
N LYS A 217 24.21 21.69 -28.06
CA LYS A 217 25.09 22.19 -29.14
C LYS A 217 24.46 22.06 -30.52
N GLY A 218 23.76 20.96 -30.83
CA GLY A 218 23.15 20.69 -32.12
C GLY A 218 22.17 21.78 -32.57
N VAL A 219 21.36 22.28 -31.64
CA VAL A 219 20.40 23.38 -31.84
C VAL A 219 21.09 24.69 -32.30
N VAL A 220 22.39 24.89 -32.08
CA VAL A 220 23.11 26.12 -32.51
C VAL A 220 23.31 26.17 -34.04
N LYS A 221 23.45 25.01 -34.73
CA LYS A 221 23.78 24.99 -36.17
C LYS A 221 22.61 25.36 -37.11
N ALA A 222 21.40 25.53 -36.59
CA ALA A 222 20.18 25.53 -37.39
C ALA A 222 19.57 26.93 -37.67
N THR A 223 20.29 28.05 -37.50
CA THR A 223 19.68 29.39 -37.65
C THR A 223 20.63 30.50 -38.13
N PRO A 224 20.47 30.98 -39.38
CA PRO A 224 20.90 32.31 -39.83
C PRO A 224 19.75 33.34 -39.79
N ALA A 225 20.07 34.60 -39.54
CA ALA A 225 19.21 35.64 -39.01
C ALA A 225 18.28 36.41 -40.00
N THR A 226 17.11 36.85 -39.49
CA THR A 226 16.34 38.09 -39.82
C THR A 226 15.75 38.30 -41.25
N PRO A 227 14.80 39.26 -41.46
CA PRO A 227 13.99 40.04 -40.51
C PRO A 227 12.45 40.05 -40.75
N THR A 228 11.73 40.41 -39.68
CA THR A 228 10.40 41.06 -39.57
C THR A 228 9.55 41.37 -40.82
N GLN A 229 8.31 40.83 -40.87
CA GLN A 229 7.10 41.62 -41.18
C GLN A 229 5.79 40.97 -40.65
N GLN A 230 4.66 41.64 -40.87
CA GLN A 230 3.38 41.45 -40.14
C GLN A 230 2.48 40.34 -40.71
N GLN A 231 1.68 39.66 -39.88
CA GLN A 231 0.19 39.64 -39.92
C GLN A 231 -0.49 38.47 -39.17
N GLN A 232 -1.65 38.81 -38.56
CA GLN A 232 -2.77 37.94 -38.14
C GLN A 232 -2.56 36.88 -37.02
N PRO A 233 -3.60 36.63 -36.18
CA PRO A 233 -3.51 35.72 -35.03
C PRO A 233 -3.55 34.25 -35.46
N ARG A 234 -2.38 33.60 -35.54
CA ARG A 234 -2.28 32.16 -35.75
C ARG A 234 -2.32 31.39 -34.43
N LYS A 235 -2.90 30.20 -34.48
CA LYS A 235 -3.25 29.33 -33.34
C LYS A 235 -2.03 29.03 -32.47
N SER A 236 -2.24 28.92 -31.16
CA SER A 236 -1.21 28.61 -30.16
C SER A 236 -0.45 27.33 -30.51
N VAL A 237 0.86 27.45 -30.74
CA VAL A 237 1.76 26.30 -30.86
C VAL A 237 2.00 25.75 -29.46
N GLY A 238 1.90 24.43 -29.31
CA GLY A 238 1.73 23.79 -28.01
C GLY A 238 2.99 23.69 -27.15
N HIS A 239 2.78 23.37 -25.88
CA HIS A 239 3.77 22.65 -25.08
C HIS A 239 4.28 21.40 -25.82
N PRO A 240 5.48 20.90 -25.51
CA PRO A 240 5.92 19.59 -25.99
C PRO A 240 4.90 18.53 -25.54
N ARG A 241 4.09 18.05 -26.50
CA ARG A 241 3.21 16.91 -26.28
C ARG A 241 4.09 15.72 -25.93
N SER A 242 3.88 15.15 -24.74
CA SER A 242 4.09 13.71 -24.54
C SER A 242 3.51 12.96 -25.74
N PRO A 243 4.17 11.91 -26.26
CA PRO A 243 3.74 11.22 -27.48
C PRO A 243 2.25 10.92 -27.37
N ALA A 244 1.48 11.47 -28.32
CA ALA A 244 0.05 11.65 -28.12
C ALA A 244 -0.60 10.29 -27.88
N ARG A 245 -1.11 10.07 -26.65
CA ARG A 245 -1.91 8.88 -26.32
C ARG A 245 -2.98 8.75 -27.41
N PRO A 246 -3.06 7.61 -28.11
CA PRO A 246 -3.92 7.50 -29.29
C PRO A 246 -5.35 7.94 -28.94
N SER A 247 -5.91 8.80 -29.79
CA SER A 247 -7.22 9.40 -29.60
C SER A 247 -8.28 8.31 -29.49
N GLN A 248 -8.76 8.06 -28.25
CA GLN A 248 -9.73 7.02 -27.86
C GLN A 248 -9.84 5.90 -28.90
N GLY A 249 -8.77 5.11 -29.02
CA GLY A 249 -8.80 3.92 -29.88
C GLY A 249 -9.93 3.00 -29.41
N GLU A 250 -10.58 2.33 -30.36
CA GLU A 250 -11.39 1.16 -30.03
C GLU A 250 -10.48 0.18 -29.27
N LEU A 251 -10.89 -0.18 -28.06
CA LEU A 251 -10.11 -1.06 -27.20
C LEU A 251 -9.88 -2.39 -27.91
N SER A 252 -8.64 -2.88 -27.89
CA SER A 252 -8.34 -4.19 -28.47
C SER A 252 -9.18 -5.29 -27.82
N SER A 253 -9.44 -6.37 -28.55
CA SER A 253 -10.20 -7.52 -28.02
C SER A 253 -9.61 -8.05 -26.70
N GLU A 254 -8.28 -7.96 -26.54
CA GLU A 254 -7.56 -8.33 -25.31
C GLU A 254 -7.86 -7.34 -24.16
N GLU A 255 -7.80 -6.03 -24.40
CA GLU A 255 -8.19 -5.02 -23.39
C GLU A 255 -9.67 -5.14 -23.00
N VAL A 256 -10.56 -5.43 -23.96
CA VAL A 256 -11.99 -5.67 -23.70
C VAL A 256 -12.20 -6.93 -22.87
N MET A 257 -11.43 -8.00 -23.10
CA MET A 257 -11.44 -9.20 -22.25
C MET A 257 -10.92 -8.90 -20.84
N VAL A 258 -9.77 -8.23 -20.69
CA VAL A 258 -9.22 -7.85 -19.39
C VAL A 258 -10.20 -6.98 -18.60
N LEU A 259 -10.89 -6.03 -19.26
CA LEU A 259 -11.94 -5.24 -18.62
C LEU A 259 -13.17 -6.08 -18.25
N ARG A 260 -13.62 -7.01 -19.09
CA ARG A 260 -14.74 -7.92 -18.80
C ARG A 260 -14.44 -8.78 -17.57
N ASP A 261 -13.30 -9.46 -17.57
CA ASP A 261 -12.93 -10.42 -16.52
C ASP A 261 -12.73 -9.69 -15.19
N SER A 262 -12.04 -8.54 -15.20
CA SER A 262 -11.84 -7.69 -14.02
C SER A 262 -13.10 -6.95 -13.52
N SER A 263 -14.22 -7.03 -14.25
CA SER A 263 -15.52 -6.42 -13.84
C SER A 263 -16.34 -7.30 -12.91
N THR A 264 -16.05 -8.59 -12.78
CA THR A 264 -16.76 -9.47 -11.84
C THR A 264 -15.98 -9.54 -10.54
N ILE A 265 -16.50 -8.93 -9.47
CA ILE A 265 -15.83 -8.82 -8.17
C ILE A 265 -16.80 -9.29 -7.08
N ASN A 266 -16.39 -10.27 -6.27
CA ASN A 266 -17.21 -10.85 -5.19
C ASN A 266 -18.64 -11.23 -5.63
N GLY A 267 -18.74 -11.84 -6.82
CA GLY A 267 -19.99 -12.29 -7.44
C GLY A 267 -20.84 -11.20 -8.09
N LYS A 268 -20.47 -9.91 -7.98
CA LYS A 268 -21.23 -8.77 -8.50
C LYS A 268 -20.53 -8.14 -9.71
N LEU A 269 -21.30 -7.45 -10.56
CA LEU A 269 -20.80 -6.83 -11.80
C LEU A 269 -20.56 -5.32 -11.63
N PHE A 270 -19.32 -4.88 -11.77
CA PHE A 270 -18.92 -3.47 -11.70
C PHE A 270 -18.27 -3.04 -13.03
N LEU A 271 -19.09 -2.50 -13.93
CA LEU A 271 -18.63 -2.06 -15.25
C LEU A 271 -17.71 -0.83 -15.15
N PRO A 272 -16.75 -0.66 -16.08
CA PRO A 272 -15.99 0.57 -16.23
C PRO A 272 -16.92 1.78 -16.41
N TRP A 273 -16.55 2.92 -15.83
CA TRP A 273 -17.28 4.18 -15.95
C TRP A 273 -17.12 4.76 -17.35
N ILE A 274 -18.23 5.13 -17.99
CA ILE A 274 -18.28 5.73 -19.34
C ILE A 274 -19.06 7.06 -19.32
N GLU A 275 -18.90 7.91 -20.34
CA GLU A 275 -19.54 9.24 -20.35
C GLU A 275 -21.08 9.16 -20.41
N GLN A 276 -21.63 8.08 -20.95
CA GLN A 276 -23.06 7.78 -20.94
C GLN A 276 -23.63 7.60 -19.52
N ASP A 277 -22.81 7.24 -18.52
CA ASP A 277 -23.24 7.10 -17.11
C ASP A 277 -23.67 8.44 -16.49
N LEU A 278 -23.28 9.57 -17.10
CA LEU A 278 -23.78 10.91 -16.72
C LEU A 278 -25.26 11.12 -17.08
N GLN A 279 -25.84 10.22 -17.87
CA GLN A 279 -27.26 10.23 -18.29
C GLN A 279 -28.09 9.15 -17.57
N GLU A 280 -27.54 8.53 -16.51
CA GLU A 280 -28.21 7.51 -15.70
C GLU A 280 -29.53 8.04 -15.10
N THR A 281 -30.60 7.23 -15.16
CA THR A 281 -31.89 7.62 -14.56
C THR A 281 -31.85 7.48 -13.04
N PHE A 282 -32.11 8.59 -12.35
CA PHE A 282 -32.18 8.67 -10.88
C PHE A 282 -33.60 8.83 -10.32
N ALA A 283 -34.57 9.29 -11.11
CA ALA A 283 -35.95 9.49 -10.70
C ALA A 283 -36.81 8.23 -10.91
N PHE A 284 -37.57 7.80 -9.90
CA PHE A 284 -38.42 6.62 -9.94
C PHE A 284 -39.72 6.82 -9.15
N ASN A 285 -40.80 6.17 -9.59
CA ASN A 285 -42.12 6.24 -8.94
C ASN A 285 -42.20 5.48 -7.60
N LYS A 286 -41.14 4.74 -7.24
CA LYS A 286 -40.96 4.04 -5.97
C LYS A 286 -39.48 4.15 -5.58
N PRO A 287 -39.13 4.14 -4.28
CA PRO A 287 -37.73 4.08 -3.85
C PRO A 287 -37.02 2.88 -4.49
N TRP A 288 -35.90 3.14 -5.13
CA TRP A 288 -35.08 2.15 -5.82
C TRP A 288 -34.37 1.26 -4.80
N THR A 289 -34.34 -0.04 -5.05
CA THR A 289 -33.66 -1.04 -4.22
C THR A 289 -32.57 -1.71 -5.04
N ASP A 290 -31.45 -1.98 -4.40
CA ASP A 290 -30.27 -2.58 -5.02
C ASP A 290 -30.56 -4.02 -5.52
N PRO A 291 -30.39 -4.31 -6.83
CA PRO A 291 -30.57 -5.66 -7.38
C PRO A 291 -29.61 -6.71 -6.80
N ASP A 292 -28.44 -6.28 -6.30
CA ASP A 292 -27.49 -7.17 -5.60
C ASP A 292 -27.92 -7.46 -4.15
N GLY A 293 -29.03 -6.86 -3.69
CA GLY A 293 -29.61 -7.06 -2.37
C GLY A 293 -28.93 -6.29 -1.24
N LEU A 294 -29.26 -6.69 0.00
CA LEU A 294 -28.67 -6.13 1.20
C LEU A 294 -27.27 -6.71 1.41
N LEU A 295 -26.30 -5.87 1.79
CA LEU A 295 -24.93 -6.33 2.05
C LEU A 295 -24.88 -7.24 3.28
N SER A 296 -24.02 -8.25 3.25
CA SER A 296 -23.70 -9.04 4.43
C SER A 296 -23.16 -8.14 5.55
N LEU A 297 -23.53 -8.46 6.79
CA LEU A 297 -23.19 -7.69 7.99
C LEU A 297 -22.21 -8.48 8.85
N SER A 298 -21.21 -7.76 9.39
CA SER A 298 -20.31 -8.32 10.39
C SER A 298 -21.06 -8.75 11.64
N GLU A 299 -20.52 -9.73 12.37
CA GLU A 299 -21.14 -10.26 13.58
C GLU A 299 -21.57 -9.18 14.60
N PRO A 300 -20.71 -8.18 14.96
CA PRO A 300 -21.10 -7.12 15.89
C PRO A 300 -22.20 -6.18 15.38
N GLN A 301 -22.44 -6.12 14.06
CA GLN A 301 -23.57 -5.42 13.45
C GLN A 301 -24.84 -6.27 13.47
N ARG A 302 -24.76 -7.58 13.17
CA ARG A 302 -25.92 -8.49 13.22
C ARG A 302 -26.57 -8.50 14.61
N GLU A 303 -25.75 -8.59 15.66
CA GLU A 303 -26.21 -8.55 17.07
C GLU A 303 -27.00 -7.28 17.43
N LYS A 304 -26.74 -6.18 16.74
CA LYS A 304 -27.27 -4.83 17.07
C LYS A 304 -28.27 -4.33 16.02
N LEU A 305 -28.56 -5.15 15.00
CA LEU A 305 -29.48 -4.83 13.91
C LEU A 305 -30.92 -4.86 14.40
N VAL A 306 -31.61 -3.73 14.25
CA VAL A 306 -33.07 -3.63 14.37
C VAL A 306 -33.71 -3.74 12.98
N GLY A 307 -33.04 -3.27 11.94
CA GLY A 307 -33.46 -3.46 10.56
C GLY A 307 -32.58 -2.71 9.57
N TRP A 308 -33.12 -2.52 8.36
CA TRP A 308 -32.55 -1.62 7.37
C TRP A 308 -33.52 -0.46 7.16
N SER A 309 -33.00 0.76 7.03
CA SER A 309 -33.82 1.97 6.91
C SER A 309 -33.22 2.96 5.93
N ARG A 310 -34.09 3.72 5.25
CA ARG A 310 -33.69 4.84 4.39
C ARG A 310 -33.51 6.12 5.20
N PRO A 311 -32.68 7.09 4.74
CA PRO A 311 -32.52 8.42 5.32
C PRO A 311 -33.83 9.07 5.80
N SER A 312 -34.87 9.05 4.96
CA SER A 312 -36.20 9.59 5.25
C SER A 312 -36.97 8.95 6.41
N GLN A 313 -36.46 7.85 6.98
CA GLN A 313 -37.06 7.13 8.11
C GLN A 313 -36.30 7.33 9.43
N VAL A 314 -35.03 7.77 9.40
CA VAL A 314 -34.14 7.80 10.58
C VAL A 314 -33.29 9.07 10.72
N MET A 315 -33.08 9.85 9.66
CA MET A 315 -32.35 11.12 9.75
C MET A 315 -33.29 12.24 10.23
N PRO A 316 -32.85 13.07 11.20
CA PRO A 316 -33.65 14.20 11.68
C PRO A 316 -33.57 15.38 10.70
N GLY A 317 -34.73 15.82 10.20
CA GLY A 317 -34.84 16.94 9.27
C GLY A 317 -34.84 16.51 7.80
N GLU A 318 -34.43 17.42 6.92
CA GLU A 318 -34.35 17.17 5.47
C GLU A 318 -33.00 16.50 5.13
N PRO A 319 -32.98 15.28 4.56
CA PRO A 319 -31.73 14.59 4.22
C PRO A 319 -30.98 15.28 3.07
N ARG A 320 -29.66 15.33 3.16
CA ARG A 320 -28.75 16.03 2.25
C ARG A 320 -27.56 15.15 1.91
N MET A 321 -27.10 15.15 0.67
CA MET A 321 -25.95 14.31 0.31
C MET A 321 -24.68 14.82 1.00
N ILE A 322 -24.34 16.08 0.75
CA ILE A 322 -23.28 16.83 1.43
C ILE A 322 -23.84 18.21 1.80
N ASN A 323 -23.59 18.63 3.04
CA ASN A 323 -23.79 19.99 3.53
C ASN A 323 -22.43 20.73 3.54
N ASN A 324 -21.38 20.10 4.08
CA ASN A 324 -20.02 20.62 4.07
C ASN A 324 -18.99 19.49 4.12
N VAL A 325 -18.07 19.44 3.15
CA VAL A 325 -16.97 18.46 3.10
C VAL A 325 -15.99 18.72 4.26
N ASN A 326 -16.26 18.08 5.40
CA ASN A 326 -15.56 18.32 6.65
C ASN A 326 -14.89 17.03 7.17
N PRO A 327 -13.55 16.94 7.21
CA PRO A 327 -12.86 15.74 7.70
C PRO A 327 -13.13 15.47 9.19
N TYR A 328 -13.54 16.49 9.95
CA TYR A 328 -13.80 16.39 11.39
C TYR A 328 -15.25 16.01 11.74
N SER A 329 -16.14 15.88 10.75
CA SER A 329 -17.50 15.35 11.01
C SER A 329 -17.59 13.84 10.85
N ILE A 330 -16.63 13.18 10.19
CA ILE A 330 -16.71 11.73 9.94
C ILE A 330 -16.61 10.96 11.25
N LYS A 331 -17.55 10.02 11.47
CA LYS A 331 -17.61 9.13 12.63
C LYS A 331 -17.68 7.68 12.15
N GLN A 332 -16.69 6.90 12.56
CA GLN A 332 -16.72 5.44 12.45
C GLN A 332 -17.67 4.86 13.51
N ASP A 333 -18.46 3.85 13.15
CA ASP A 333 -19.31 3.10 14.08
C ASP A 333 -18.88 1.62 14.11
N LEU A 334 -19.80 0.67 14.09
CA LEU A 334 -19.56 -0.79 14.15
C LEU A 334 -18.99 -1.38 12.85
N ILE A 335 -17.88 -0.82 12.37
CA ILE A 335 -17.14 -1.27 11.18
C ILE A 335 -15.65 -1.41 11.50
N THR A 336 -15.06 -2.49 11.02
CA THR A 336 -13.66 -2.92 11.22
C THR A 336 -12.63 -2.09 10.44
N ASP A 337 -13.03 -1.46 9.34
CA ASP A 337 -12.14 -0.78 8.40
C ASP A 337 -11.85 0.69 8.79
N CYS A 338 -10.95 0.92 9.76
CA CYS A 338 -10.50 2.30 10.04
C CYS A 338 -9.61 2.91 8.94
N SER A 339 -9.07 2.09 8.05
CA SER A 339 -8.19 2.52 6.96
C SER A 339 -8.98 3.25 5.88
N PHE A 340 -10.18 2.76 5.53
CA PHE A 340 -11.08 3.46 4.60
C PHE A 340 -11.63 4.76 5.21
N VAL A 341 -12.05 4.75 6.48
CA VAL A 341 -12.54 5.96 7.15
C VAL A 341 -11.44 7.03 7.27
N ALA A 342 -10.20 6.64 7.59
CA ALA A 342 -9.05 7.55 7.56
C ALA A 342 -8.81 8.15 6.16
N SER A 343 -9.02 7.36 5.12
CA SER A 343 -8.86 7.76 3.72
C SER A 343 -9.95 8.75 3.27
N LEU A 344 -11.20 8.58 3.72
CA LEU A 344 -12.26 9.60 3.57
C LEU A 344 -11.90 10.91 4.29
N CYS A 345 -11.34 10.83 5.51
CA CYS A 345 -10.89 12.02 6.25
C CYS A 345 -9.78 12.77 5.49
N ILE A 346 -8.82 12.06 4.89
CA ILE A 346 -7.72 12.67 4.14
C ILE A 346 -8.21 13.28 2.81
N ALA A 347 -9.04 12.56 2.05
CA ALA A 347 -9.57 13.04 0.78
C ALA A 347 -10.51 14.26 0.97
N SER A 348 -11.36 14.27 2.01
CA SER A 348 -12.20 15.43 2.35
C SER A 348 -11.39 16.63 2.85
N ALA A 349 -10.35 16.41 3.66
CA ALA A 349 -9.44 17.48 4.07
C ALA A 349 -8.69 18.09 2.88
N PHE A 350 -8.24 17.27 1.93
CA PHE A 350 -7.59 17.71 0.70
C PHE A 350 -8.54 18.52 -0.18
N GLU A 351 -9.75 18.02 -0.44
CA GLU A 351 -10.77 18.71 -1.24
C GLU A 351 -11.08 20.10 -0.66
N ARG A 352 -11.30 20.19 0.65
CA ARG A 352 -11.55 21.45 1.36
C ARG A 352 -10.37 22.43 1.28
N ARG A 353 -9.13 21.93 1.23
CA ARG A 353 -7.91 22.76 1.21
C ARG A 353 -7.48 23.21 -0.19
N PHE A 354 -7.71 22.40 -1.22
CA PHE A 354 -7.24 22.66 -2.59
C PHE A 354 -8.37 22.93 -3.59
N HIS A 355 -9.64 22.86 -3.16
CA HIS A 355 -10.84 23.02 -4.00
C HIS A 355 -10.86 22.07 -5.21
N LYS A 356 -10.26 20.88 -5.05
CA LYS A 356 -10.21 19.78 -6.03
C LYS A 356 -11.18 18.68 -5.59
N GLN A 357 -12.19 18.38 -6.40
CA GLN A 357 -13.24 17.40 -6.07
C GLN A 357 -12.68 15.96 -6.05
N LEU A 358 -12.47 15.39 -4.85
CA LEU A 358 -12.10 13.99 -4.63
C LEU A 358 -13.26 13.17 -4.04
N ILE A 359 -14.08 13.80 -3.21
CA ILE A 359 -15.27 13.22 -2.56
C ILE A 359 -16.54 13.66 -3.30
N THR A 360 -16.72 14.96 -3.56
CA THR A 360 -17.92 15.43 -4.28
C THR A 360 -17.97 14.91 -5.72
N GLY A 361 -16.81 14.81 -6.38
CA GLY A 361 -16.65 14.40 -7.78
C GLY A 361 -16.79 12.90 -8.05
N ILE A 362 -17.08 12.07 -7.04
CA ILE A 362 -17.30 10.63 -7.20
C ILE A 362 -18.73 10.18 -6.88
N ILE A 363 -19.58 11.02 -6.27
CA ILE A 363 -20.99 10.70 -5.97
C ILE A 363 -21.90 11.28 -7.05
N TYR A 364 -22.93 10.52 -7.44
CA TYR A 364 -24.02 10.95 -8.35
C TYR A 364 -25.39 10.52 -7.79
N PRO A 365 -26.49 11.26 -8.04
CA PRO A 365 -26.64 12.38 -8.99
C PRO A 365 -25.92 13.66 -8.57
N GLN A 366 -25.63 14.54 -9.54
CA GLN A 366 -24.99 15.84 -9.35
C GLN A 366 -25.84 16.97 -9.94
N ASP A 367 -25.68 18.18 -9.40
CA ASP A 367 -26.28 19.40 -9.93
C ASP A 367 -25.48 20.00 -11.11
N ALA A 368 -25.95 21.13 -11.65
CA ALA A 368 -25.26 21.87 -12.71
C ALA A 368 -23.87 22.42 -12.32
N ARG A 369 -23.49 22.38 -11.05
CA ARG A 369 -22.17 22.76 -10.51
C ARG A 369 -21.27 21.55 -10.24
N ARG A 370 -21.72 20.33 -10.58
CA ARG A 370 -21.07 19.04 -10.25
C ARG A 370 -20.98 18.77 -8.74
N MET A 371 -21.89 19.33 -7.96
CA MET A 371 -22.05 19.01 -6.54
C MET A 371 -23.08 17.88 -6.38
N PRO A 372 -22.81 16.85 -5.57
CA PRO A 372 -23.71 15.71 -5.44
C PRO A 372 -24.95 16.08 -4.62
N VAL A 373 -26.11 15.62 -5.08
CA VAL A 373 -27.43 15.96 -4.50
C VAL A 373 -28.11 14.76 -3.87
N TYR A 374 -28.97 15.01 -2.88
CA TYR A 374 -29.83 13.96 -2.32
C TYR A 374 -30.87 13.53 -3.36
N ASN A 375 -31.08 12.22 -3.47
CA ASN A 375 -32.09 11.62 -4.33
C ASN A 375 -33.18 10.97 -3.46
N PRO A 376 -34.40 11.54 -3.38
CA PRO A 376 -35.52 10.94 -2.65
C PRO A 376 -35.96 9.56 -3.16
N ALA A 377 -35.61 9.20 -4.40
CA ALA A 377 -35.82 7.86 -4.94
C ALA A 377 -34.72 6.85 -4.51
N GLY A 378 -33.73 7.28 -3.73
CA GLY A 378 -32.80 6.40 -3.01
C GLY A 378 -31.79 5.63 -3.86
N LYS A 379 -31.58 5.99 -5.15
CA LYS A 379 -30.52 5.43 -6.02
C LYS A 379 -29.34 6.39 -6.11
N TYR A 380 -28.12 5.86 -6.01
CA TYR A 380 -26.88 6.60 -6.16
C TYR A 380 -25.87 5.82 -7.01
N LEU A 381 -24.96 6.56 -7.66
CA LEU A 381 -23.72 5.98 -8.19
C LEU A 381 -22.55 6.52 -7.38
N VAL A 382 -21.58 5.64 -7.09
CA VAL A 382 -20.25 6.02 -6.61
C VAL A 382 -19.22 5.53 -7.61
N LYS A 383 -18.32 6.42 -8.05
CA LYS A 383 -17.26 6.12 -9.01
C LYS A 383 -15.97 5.77 -8.27
N LEU A 384 -15.68 4.48 -8.13
CA LEU A 384 -14.49 3.97 -7.44
C LEU A 384 -13.48 3.36 -8.43
N THR A 385 -12.19 3.55 -8.19
CA THR A 385 -11.12 3.03 -9.06
C THR A 385 -10.63 1.67 -8.57
N VAL A 386 -11.08 0.61 -9.22
CA VAL A 386 -10.90 -0.78 -8.76
C VAL A 386 -10.38 -1.62 -9.92
N ASN A 387 -9.38 -2.48 -9.68
CA ASN A 387 -8.69 -3.25 -10.72
C ASN A 387 -8.19 -2.34 -11.87
N GLY A 388 -7.53 -1.23 -11.53
CA GLY A 388 -6.87 -0.32 -12.48
C GLY A 388 -7.77 0.66 -13.24
N VAL A 389 -9.10 0.62 -13.08
CA VAL A 389 -10.04 1.46 -13.83
C VAL A 389 -11.14 2.02 -12.92
N SER A 390 -11.62 3.23 -13.20
CA SER A 390 -12.82 3.77 -12.53
C SER A 390 -14.06 2.99 -12.96
N ARG A 391 -14.88 2.56 -12.01
CA ARG A 391 -16.07 1.71 -12.22
C ARG A 391 -17.33 2.38 -11.67
N LYS A 392 -18.47 2.09 -12.30
CA LYS A 392 -19.79 2.49 -11.80
C LYS A 392 -20.24 1.52 -10.72
N VAL A 393 -20.24 1.97 -9.46
CA VAL A 393 -20.82 1.23 -8.34
C VAL A 393 -22.20 1.81 -8.05
N VAL A 394 -23.26 1.09 -8.42
CA VAL A 394 -24.64 1.45 -8.09
C VAL A 394 -24.95 0.99 -6.67
N VAL A 395 -25.56 1.84 -5.84
CA VAL A 395 -26.06 1.50 -4.49
C VAL A 395 -27.40 2.17 -4.21
N ASP A 396 -28.21 1.56 -3.34
CA ASP A 396 -29.37 2.21 -2.72
C ASP A 396 -29.03 2.85 -1.35
N ASP A 397 -29.96 3.63 -0.79
CA ASP A 397 -29.82 4.23 0.54
C ASP A 397 -30.47 3.44 1.70
N LEU A 398 -30.75 2.15 1.55
CA LEU A 398 -31.02 1.29 2.71
C LEU A 398 -29.72 1.11 3.50
N LEU A 399 -29.67 1.65 4.72
CA LEU A 399 -28.53 1.54 5.63
C LEU A 399 -28.90 0.63 6.82
N PRO A 400 -27.94 -0.14 7.39
CA PRO A 400 -28.21 -0.97 8.55
C PRO A 400 -28.42 -0.09 9.79
N THR A 401 -29.50 -0.32 10.52
CA THR A 401 -29.89 0.48 11.69
C THR A 401 -30.10 -0.38 12.93
N GLY A 402 -29.68 0.16 14.07
CA GLY A 402 -29.88 -0.42 15.38
C GLY A 402 -30.86 0.38 16.24
N GLY A 403 -30.81 0.12 17.55
CA GLY A 403 -31.68 0.76 18.53
C GLY A 403 -31.70 2.29 18.42
N LYS A 404 -32.91 2.88 18.52
CA LYS A 404 -33.16 4.34 18.45
C LYS A 404 -32.75 4.98 17.10
N GLY A 405 -32.73 4.22 16.00
CA GLY A 405 -32.45 4.74 14.65
C GLY A 405 -30.97 5.06 14.40
N ARG A 406 -30.06 4.58 15.25
CA ARG A 406 -28.61 4.72 15.06
C ARG A 406 -28.16 3.89 13.84
N LEU A 407 -27.45 4.53 12.90
CA LEU A 407 -26.76 3.84 11.81
C LEU A 407 -25.68 2.91 12.38
N LEU A 408 -25.55 1.70 11.81
CA LEU A 408 -24.50 0.72 12.16
C LEU A 408 -23.31 0.77 11.18
N CYS A 409 -23.23 1.85 10.42
CA CYS A 409 -22.19 2.18 9.45
C CYS A 409 -21.60 3.56 9.75
N SER A 410 -20.48 3.92 9.12
CA SER A 410 -19.85 5.22 9.33
C SER A 410 -20.74 6.34 8.79
N ALA A 411 -20.82 7.45 9.52
CA ALA A 411 -21.74 8.55 9.26
C ALA A 411 -21.10 9.91 9.53
N SER A 412 -21.76 11.00 9.15
CA SER A 412 -21.36 12.35 9.56
C SER A 412 -21.88 12.70 10.95
N ALA A 413 -21.22 13.62 11.62
CA ALA A 413 -21.66 14.27 12.84
C ALA A 413 -22.89 15.17 12.59
N ASP A 414 -23.00 15.73 11.38
CA ASP A 414 -24.24 16.30 10.88
C ASP A 414 -25.18 15.15 10.47
N LYS A 415 -26.24 14.95 11.24
CA LYS A 415 -27.18 13.83 11.03
C LYS A 415 -28.05 13.99 9.78
N SER A 416 -27.95 15.10 9.05
CA SER A 416 -28.59 15.27 7.74
C SER A 416 -27.74 14.76 6.57
N GLU A 417 -26.44 14.51 6.76
CA GLU A 417 -25.51 14.13 5.69
C GLU A 417 -25.45 12.62 5.41
N LEU A 418 -25.56 12.24 4.12
CA LEU A 418 -25.48 10.84 3.67
C LEU A 418 -24.10 10.37 3.23
N TRP A 419 -23.24 11.27 2.72
CA TRP A 419 -22.11 10.94 1.84
C TRP A 419 -21.14 9.87 2.39
N VAL A 420 -20.83 9.92 3.68
CA VAL A 420 -19.95 8.94 4.35
C VAL A 420 -20.51 7.53 4.18
N SER A 421 -21.76 7.33 4.60
CA SER A 421 -22.46 6.03 4.57
C SER A 421 -22.65 5.50 3.14
N ILE A 422 -22.90 6.40 2.17
CA ILE A 422 -23.13 6.01 0.76
C ILE A 422 -21.82 5.62 0.06
N ILE A 423 -20.72 6.37 0.27
CA ILE A 423 -19.40 5.98 -0.25
C ILE A 423 -18.90 4.69 0.41
N GLU A 424 -19.03 4.57 1.73
CA GLU A 424 -18.66 3.36 2.47
C GLU A 424 -19.46 2.14 2.01
N LYS A 425 -20.79 2.25 1.89
CA LYS A 425 -21.61 1.17 1.35
C LYS A 425 -21.19 0.76 -0.06
N ALA A 426 -20.83 1.70 -0.93
CA ALA A 426 -20.33 1.37 -2.26
C ALA A 426 -18.97 0.65 -2.22
N TYR A 427 -18.05 1.09 -1.36
CA TYR A 427 -16.76 0.41 -1.19
C TYR A 427 -16.91 -1.01 -0.62
N LEU A 428 -17.75 -1.17 0.39
CA LEU A 428 -18.02 -2.47 1.02
C LEU A 428 -18.85 -3.39 0.11
N LYS A 429 -19.73 -2.86 -0.75
CA LYS A 429 -20.41 -3.63 -1.80
C LYS A 429 -19.43 -4.30 -2.76
N VAL A 430 -18.37 -3.58 -3.16
CA VAL A 430 -17.27 -4.11 -3.98
C VAL A 430 -16.45 -5.14 -3.18
N ASN A 431 -16.08 -4.83 -1.93
CA ASN A 431 -15.22 -5.68 -1.10
C ASN A 431 -15.91 -6.91 -0.49
N GLY A 432 -17.23 -7.07 -0.66
CA GLY A 432 -17.98 -8.29 -0.34
C GLY A 432 -19.25 -8.00 0.47
N GLY A 433 -19.09 -7.17 1.50
CA GLY A 433 -20.14 -6.63 2.37
C GLY A 433 -19.52 -5.84 3.53
N TYR A 434 -20.28 -5.57 4.59
CA TYR A 434 -19.75 -4.99 5.83
C TYR A 434 -18.98 -6.01 6.69
N ASP A 435 -19.11 -7.32 6.40
CA ASP A 435 -18.26 -8.37 6.99
C ASP A 435 -16.87 -8.40 6.32
N PHE A 436 -16.18 -7.27 6.38
CA PHE A 436 -14.90 -7.02 5.72
C PHE A 436 -13.81 -6.77 6.79
N PRO A 437 -12.70 -7.54 6.81
CA PRO A 437 -11.73 -7.49 7.92
C PRO A 437 -10.88 -6.21 8.01
N GLY A 438 -11.08 -5.26 7.09
CA GLY A 438 -10.26 -4.06 6.93
C GLY A 438 -9.24 -4.19 5.81
N SER A 439 -8.64 -3.05 5.43
CA SER A 439 -7.85 -2.88 4.21
C SER A 439 -6.46 -2.28 4.50
N ASN A 440 -5.96 -1.47 3.57
CA ASN A 440 -4.76 -0.66 3.68
C ASN A 440 -5.08 0.70 3.07
N SER A 441 -4.82 1.78 3.79
CA SER A 441 -5.14 3.16 3.40
C SER A 441 -4.54 3.60 2.04
N GLY A 442 -3.48 2.94 1.56
CA GLY A 442 -3.00 3.14 0.20
C GLY A 442 -3.94 2.58 -0.89
N ILE A 443 -4.59 1.45 -0.62
CA ILE A 443 -5.60 0.84 -1.50
C ILE A 443 -6.91 1.63 -1.43
N ASP A 444 -7.30 2.08 -0.24
CA ASP A 444 -8.52 2.89 -0.05
C ASP A 444 -8.41 4.25 -0.76
N LEU A 445 -7.29 4.95 -0.60
CA LEU A 445 -7.04 6.19 -1.33
C LEU A 445 -6.96 5.97 -2.85
N PHE A 446 -6.36 4.86 -3.30
CA PHE A 446 -6.42 4.49 -4.72
C PHE A 446 -7.86 4.28 -5.19
N ALA A 447 -8.70 3.59 -4.41
CA ALA A 447 -10.11 3.37 -4.73
C ALA A 447 -10.91 4.67 -4.81
N LEU A 448 -10.66 5.61 -3.90
CA LEU A 448 -11.34 6.92 -3.87
C LEU A 448 -10.86 7.89 -4.96
N THR A 449 -9.56 7.87 -5.30
CA THR A 449 -8.93 8.97 -6.08
C THR A 449 -8.27 8.54 -7.38
N GLY A 450 -7.96 7.26 -7.55
CA GLY A 450 -7.11 6.73 -8.63
C GLY A 450 -5.62 7.08 -8.50
N TRP A 451 -5.18 7.70 -7.41
CA TRP A 451 -3.78 8.10 -7.21
C TRP A 451 -2.95 6.90 -6.76
N LEU A 452 -1.77 6.72 -7.37
CA LEU A 452 -0.89 5.58 -7.11
C LEU A 452 -0.30 5.62 -5.68
N PRO A 453 -0.42 4.56 -4.88
CA PRO A 453 0.14 4.53 -3.53
C PRO A 453 1.65 4.24 -3.54
N GLU A 454 2.40 5.01 -2.75
CA GLU A 454 3.80 4.72 -2.37
C GLU A 454 3.84 4.33 -0.89
N GLN A 455 4.50 3.22 -0.54
CA GLN A 455 4.72 2.82 0.85
C GLN A 455 6.17 3.11 1.25
N ILE A 456 6.35 3.91 2.30
CA ILE A 456 7.66 4.26 2.85
C ILE A 456 7.77 3.66 4.25
N LEU A 457 8.68 2.71 4.42
CA LEU A 457 8.97 2.09 5.71
C LEU A 457 10.10 2.85 6.42
N PHE A 458 9.84 3.28 7.65
CA PHE A 458 10.86 3.83 8.55
C PHE A 458 11.39 2.69 9.44
N GLU A 459 12.71 2.50 9.52
CA GLU A 459 13.32 1.46 10.37
C GLU A 459 13.07 1.81 11.86
N GLU A 460 12.52 0.86 12.62
CA GLU A 460 12.39 1.01 14.07
C GLU A 460 13.77 1.20 14.73
N HIS A 461 13.81 1.88 15.88
CA HIS A 461 15.01 1.91 16.71
C HIS A 461 15.32 0.48 17.21
N ARG A 462 16.21 -0.19 16.50
CA ARG A 462 16.69 -1.56 16.78
C ARG A 462 17.00 -1.70 18.29
N PRO A 463 16.29 -2.59 19.03
CA PRO A 463 16.60 -2.81 20.43
C PRO A 463 18.03 -3.34 20.59
N PRO A 464 18.68 -3.14 21.77
CA PRO A 464 20.05 -3.59 22.00
C PRO A 464 20.26 -5.06 21.60
N LYS A 465 21.41 -5.35 20.96
CA LYS A 465 21.74 -6.65 20.37
C LYS A 465 21.53 -7.79 21.39
N GLY A 466 20.51 -8.63 21.19
CA GLY A 466 20.15 -9.66 22.18
C GLY A 466 19.43 -10.90 21.65
N HIS A 467 18.49 -10.77 20.70
CA HIS A 467 17.74 -11.91 20.17
C HIS A 467 17.68 -11.94 18.65
N THR A 468 17.64 -13.15 18.09
CA THR A 468 17.84 -13.46 16.66
C THR A 468 16.54 -13.85 15.95
N SER A 469 16.62 -13.96 14.62
CA SER A 469 15.60 -14.55 13.73
C SER A 469 14.21 -13.89 13.74
N ALA A 470 14.17 -12.62 13.35
CA ALA A 470 13.14 -12.14 12.41
C ALA A 470 13.72 -12.15 10.98
N ARG A 471 12.89 -12.29 9.94
CA ARG A 471 13.36 -12.20 8.54
C ARG A 471 14.09 -10.87 8.33
N ARG A 472 15.20 -10.89 7.57
CA ARG A 472 15.74 -9.66 6.95
C ARG A 472 14.69 -9.15 5.96
N ALA A 473 13.86 -8.20 6.39
CA ALA A 473 13.49 -7.13 5.46
C ALA A 473 14.80 -6.54 4.96
N GLN A 474 14.97 -6.43 3.64
CA GLN A 474 16.11 -5.70 3.10
C GLN A 474 15.95 -4.24 3.56
N PRO A 475 17.00 -3.60 4.11
CA PRO A 475 16.98 -2.15 4.30
C PRO A 475 16.64 -1.48 2.97
N LEU A 476 15.93 -0.36 3.03
CA LEU A 476 15.60 0.45 1.86
C LEU A 476 16.83 0.61 0.93
N ASP A 477 16.69 0.23 -0.35
CA ASP A 477 17.64 0.60 -1.43
C ASP A 477 17.74 2.13 -1.63
N ASN A 478 16.90 2.88 -0.92
CA ASN A 478 16.79 4.32 -0.99
C ASN A 478 17.99 4.99 -0.29
N TYR A 479 18.87 5.60 -1.10
CA TYR A 479 19.79 6.68 -0.72
C TYR A 479 19.07 7.96 -0.21
N GLU A 480 17.80 7.87 0.23
CA GLU A 480 17.05 8.98 0.82
C GLU A 480 17.13 8.91 2.35
N THR A 481 17.78 9.89 2.99
CA THR A 481 17.72 10.05 4.44
C THR A 481 16.30 10.37 4.90
N ALA A 482 15.97 10.11 6.16
CA ALA A 482 14.64 10.41 6.71
C ALA A 482 14.24 11.90 6.55
N GLU A 483 15.19 12.84 6.63
CA GLU A 483 14.92 14.26 6.34
C GLU A 483 14.65 14.50 4.84
N ARG A 484 15.32 13.80 3.92
CA ARG A 484 15.04 13.90 2.48
C ARG A 484 13.64 13.37 2.15
N VAL A 485 13.24 12.23 2.74
CA VAL A 485 11.87 11.71 2.68
C VAL A 485 10.87 12.73 3.23
N TRP A 486 11.14 13.29 4.42
CA TRP A 486 10.29 14.29 5.07
C TRP A 486 10.12 15.56 4.21
N GLN A 487 11.18 16.06 3.59
CA GLN A 487 11.14 17.21 2.69
C GLN A 487 10.37 16.89 1.39
N ARG A 488 10.51 15.67 0.83
CA ARG A 488 9.73 15.19 -0.32
C ARG A 488 8.23 15.17 0.01
N LEU A 489 7.85 14.56 1.14
CA LEU A 489 6.46 14.51 1.63
C LEU A 489 5.90 15.90 1.93
N LEU A 490 6.64 16.76 2.64
CA LEU A 490 6.22 18.12 2.97
C LEU A 490 6.01 18.99 1.72
N SER A 491 6.87 18.86 0.71
CA SER A 491 6.74 19.59 -0.55
C SER A 491 5.47 19.16 -1.29
N ALA A 492 5.28 17.87 -1.52
CA ALA A 492 4.09 17.34 -2.20
C ALA A 492 2.78 17.65 -1.43
N HIS A 493 2.80 17.57 -0.08
CA HIS A 493 1.67 17.99 0.76
C HIS A 493 1.42 19.51 0.72
N ARG A 494 2.41 20.34 0.39
CA ARG A 494 2.23 21.79 0.23
C ARG A 494 1.54 22.15 -1.08
N PHE A 495 1.96 21.56 -2.20
CA PHE A 495 1.38 21.81 -3.53
C PHE A 495 0.10 21.01 -3.82
N GLY A 496 -0.14 19.93 -3.07
CA GLY A 496 -1.32 19.08 -3.23
C GLY A 496 -1.13 18.02 -4.30
N ASP A 497 0.06 17.41 -4.29
CA ASP A 497 0.50 16.33 -5.20
C ASP A 497 0.53 14.96 -4.51
N CYS A 498 0.33 14.90 -3.18
CA CYS A 498 0.21 13.65 -2.43
C CYS A 498 -0.85 13.72 -1.32
N LEU A 499 -1.28 12.54 -0.89
CA LEU A 499 -2.11 12.29 0.29
C LEU A 499 -1.30 11.42 1.25
N ILE A 500 -1.31 11.72 2.55
CA ILE A 500 -0.41 11.09 3.54
C ILE A 500 -1.22 10.36 4.62
N THR A 501 -1.03 9.04 4.67
CA THR A 501 -1.60 8.13 5.68
C THR A 501 -0.47 7.56 6.54
N VAL A 502 -0.75 7.22 7.80
CA VAL A 502 0.18 6.45 8.64
C VAL A 502 -0.53 5.22 9.22
N ALA A 503 0.15 4.08 9.21
CA ALA A 503 -0.28 2.85 9.85
C ALA A 503 0.84 2.34 10.76
N THR A 504 0.51 1.80 11.94
CA THR A 504 1.50 1.24 12.88
C THR A 504 1.06 -0.13 13.39
N SER A 505 2.03 -1.04 13.48
CA SER A 505 1.87 -2.38 14.08
C SER A 505 1.78 -2.34 15.60
N ALA A 506 2.42 -1.35 16.23
CA ALA A 506 2.46 -1.14 17.67
C ALA A 506 1.55 0.01 18.12
N ASP A 507 1.34 0.12 19.44
CA ASP A 507 0.87 1.35 20.07
C ASP A 507 1.84 2.49 19.79
N LEU A 508 1.34 3.53 19.13
CA LEU A 508 1.99 4.83 19.14
C LEU A 508 1.88 5.40 20.56
N TYR A 509 3.01 5.56 21.23
CA TYR A 509 3.09 6.35 22.46
C TYR A 509 3.49 7.80 22.17
N TRP A 510 4.38 8.00 21.19
CA TRP A 510 4.90 9.31 20.79
C TRP A 510 5.25 9.30 19.29
N LEU A 511 4.89 10.36 18.57
CA LEU A 511 5.37 10.60 17.20
C LEU A 511 6.04 11.97 17.14
N ARG A 512 7.38 12.01 17.08
CA ARG A 512 8.15 13.25 17.11
C ARG A 512 8.37 13.81 15.69
N MET A 513 7.40 14.56 15.19
CA MET A 513 7.56 15.35 13.97
C MET A 513 8.10 16.75 14.31
N HIS A 514 9.12 17.20 13.59
CA HIS A 514 9.80 18.49 13.83
C HIS A 514 9.00 19.66 13.23
N ASP A 515 8.40 20.51 14.09
CA ASP A 515 7.95 21.91 13.92
C ASP A 515 7.30 22.35 12.56
N LYS A 516 6.85 21.41 11.73
CA LYS A 516 6.31 21.67 10.39
C LYS A 516 4.90 21.08 10.29
N GLN A 517 3.92 21.93 9.99
CA GLN A 517 2.51 21.56 9.88
C GLN A 517 2.26 20.59 8.70
N ILE A 518 1.93 19.35 9.01
CA ILE A 518 1.30 18.38 8.10
C ILE A 518 0.06 17.82 8.82
N LEU A 519 -1.03 17.64 8.06
CA LEU A 519 -2.21 16.92 8.53
C LEU A 519 -2.02 15.44 8.22
N ILE A 520 -1.95 14.59 9.26
CA ILE A 520 -1.83 13.14 9.09
C ILE A 520 -2.96 12.49 9.88
N PHE A 521 -3.62 11.50 9.28
CA PHE A 521 -4.47 10.57 10.01
C PHE A 521 -3.73 9.24 10.14
N ALA A 522 -3.70 8.70 11.36
CA ALA A 522 -3.22 7.36 11.63
C ALA A 522 -4.38 6.43 12.00
N CYS A 523 -4.37 5.21 11.47
CA CYS A 523 -5.30 4.14 11.84
C CYS A 523 -4.51 3.01 12.51
N LYS A 524 -4.85 2.71 13.77
CA LYS A 524 -4.47 1.47 14.44
C LYS A 524 -5.77 0.72 14.75
N GLY A 525 -6.04 -0.37 14.04
CA GLY A 525 -7.13 -1.34 14.27
C GLY A 525 -8.27 -0.87 15.17
N CYS A 526 -9.18 -0.04 14.62
CA CYS A 526 -10.33 0.61 15.26
C CYS A 526 -10.10 1.97 15.98
N VAL A 527 -8.92 2.60 15.93
CA VAL A 527 -8.72 3.98 16.39
C VAL A 527 -8.15 4.88 15.28
N LEU A 528 -8.89 5.94 14.97
CA LEU A 528 -8.48 7.04 14.10
C LEU A 528 -7.82 8.16 14.93
N VAL A 529 -6.54 8.44 14.69
CA VAL A 529 -5.79 9.50 15.38
C VAL A 529 -5.51 10.65 14.43
N LEU A 530 -6.04 11.83 14.76
CA LEU A 530 -5.74 13.09 14.08
C LEU A 530 -4.40 13.66 14.60
N LEU A 531 -3.36 13.65 13.76
CA LEU A 531 -2.09 14.30 14.04
C LEU A 531 -2.07 15.69 13.39
N TYR A 532 -2.18 16.71 14.24
CA TYR A 532 -2.02 18.12 13.88
C TYR A 532 -0.71 18.65 14.48
N VAL A 533 0.33 18.79 13.66
CA VAL A 533 1.65 19.27 14.12
C VAL A 533 1.64 20.79 14.25
N LEU A 534 1.26 21.29 15.43
CA LEU A 534 1.43 22.70 15.77
C LEU A 534 2.91 23.04 16.01
N PRO A 535 3.38 24.23 15.59
CA PRO A 535 4.76 24.65 15.80
C PRO A 535 4.98 25.13 17.25
N SER A 536 6.10 24.70 17.86
CA SER A 536 6.51 24.97 19.25
C SER A 536 5.61 24.38 20.37
N SER A 537 6.24 24.17 21.54
CA SER A 537 5.58 23.88 22.83
C SER A 537 4.82 22.55 22.97
N ARG A 538 5.57 21.45 23.08
CA ARG A 538 5.15 20.09 23.52
C ARG A 538 4.00 19.45 22.71
N CYS A 539 4.30 18.37 22.00
CA CYS A 539 3.26 17.53 21.39
C CYS A 539 2.38 16.87 22.48
N CYS A 540 1.28 17.51 22.85
CA CYS A 540 0.31 16.98 23.80
C CYS A 540 -0.43 15.79 23.20
N TRP A 541 -0.03 14.59 23.60
CA TRP A 541 -0.77 13.36 23.33
C TRP A 541 -2.07 13.38 24.15
N ALA A 542 -3.19 13.63 23.46
CA ALA A 542 -4.51 13.67 24.05
C ALA A 542 -5.19 12.29 23.91
N SER A 543 -4.98 11.40 24.89
CA SER A 543 -5.71 10.13 24.99
C SER A 543 -7.19 10.30 25.35
N ARG A 544 -7.65 11.55 25.54
CA ARG A 544 -9.04 11.99 25.53
C ARG A 544 -9.17 13.28 24.72
N PHE A 545 -10.16 13.33 23.82
CA PHE A 545 -10.71 14.60 23.34
C PHE A 545 -11.65 15.16 24.42
N ASP A 546 -11.09 15.71 25.49
CA ASP A 546 -11.83 16.63 26.36
C ASP A 546 -12.03 17.95 25.59
N VAL A 547 -13.07 17.99 24.76
CA VAL A 547 -13.61 19.23 24.20
C VAL A 547 -14.35 19.93 25.35
N PRO A 548 -13.94 21.14 25.77
CA PRO A 548 -14.59 21.84 26.89
C PRO A 548 -16.04 22.19 26.50
N GLY A 549 -16.98 21.35 26.93
CA GLY A 549 -18.40 21.46 26.59
C GLY A 549 -19.13 20.14 26.29
N VAL A 550 -18.45 18.99 26.16
CA VAL A 550 -19.12 17.69 25.89
C VAL A 550 -18.83 16.66 26.99
N VAL A 551 -19.66 16.67 28.03
CA VAL A 551 -19.70 15.59 29.04
C VAL A 551 -20.59 14.46 28.52
N LEU A 552 -20.02 13.26 28.40
CA LEU A 552 -20.75 11.99 28.31
C LEU A 552 -20.03 10.92 29.13
N GLY A 553 -20.82 10.04 29.75
CA GLY A 553 -20.39 8.82 30.44
C GLY A 553 -21.36 7.69 30.15
#